data_AF-A0A5K1GMQ3-F1
#
_entry.id   AF-A0A5K1GMQ3-F1
#
_cell.length_a   1.000
_cell.length_b   1.000
_cell.length_c   1.000
_cell.angle_alpha   90.00
_cell.angle_beta   90.00
_cell.angle_gamma   90.00
#
_symmetry.space_group_name_H-M   'P 1'
#
loop_
_entity.id
_entity.type
_entity.pdbx_description
1 polymer ?
#
loop_
_entity_poly.entity_id
_entity_poly.type
_entity_poly.pdbx_seq_one_letter_code
_entity_poly.pdbx_strand_id
1 'polypeptide(L)' 'VNELRALLGPLSGRSLQFCNDSTLRRYLEARNWNVDKAKKMLDETLKWRSTYKPEEIAW' A
#
# COMPACT_ATOMS: atom_id res chain seq x y z
N VAL A 1 -0.68 7.37 -9.96
CA VAL A 1 -1.09 7.25 -8.53
C VAL A 1 -2.61 7.15 -8.39
N ASN A 2 -3.40 8.06 -8.99
CA ASN A 2 -4.86 8.04 -8.90
C ASN A 2 -5.51 6.72 -9.34
N GLU A 3 -5.02 6.11 -10.43
CA GLU A 3 -5.53 4.82 -10.91
C GLU A 3 -5.31 3.69 -9.90
N LEU A 4 -4.09 3.55 -9.36
CA LEU A 4 -3.79 2.59 -8.29
C LEU A 4 -4.66 2.84 -7.05
N ARG A 5 -4.90 4.11 -6.70
CA ARG A 5 -5.77 4.50 -5.58
C ARG A 5 -7.23 4.11 -5.82
N ALA A 6 -7.73 4.26 -7.05
CA ALA A 6 -9.07 3.82 -7.42
C ALA A 6 -9.22 2.29 -7.32
N LEU A 7 -8.20 1.53 -7.75
CA LEU A 7 -8.21 0.06 -7.68
C LEU A 7 -8.14 -0.51 -6.27
N LEU A 8 -7.56 0.24 -5.31
CA LEU A 8 -7.53 -0.15 -3.90
C LEU A 8 -8.90 0.01 -3.22
N GLY A 9 -9.81 0.79 -3.81
CA GLY A 9 -11.12 1.08 -3.23
C GLY A 9 -11.03 1.93 -1.96
N PRO A 10 -12.13 2.01 -1.18
CA PRO A 10 -12.15 2.76 0.07
C PRO A 10 -11.24 2.11 1.11
N LEU A 11 -10.19 2.84 1.50
CA LEU A 11 -9.28 2.45 2.57
C LEU A 11 -9.74 3.06 3.90
N SER A 12 -9.54 2.33 5.00
CA SER A 12 -9.88 2.78 6.35
C SER A 12 -8.73 2.55 7.34
N GLY A 13 -8.78 3.26 8.47
CA GLY A 13 -7.85 3.08 9.60
C GLY A 13 -6.37 3.23 9.22
N ARG A 14 -5.55 2.27 9.64
CA ARG A 14 -4.08 2.27 9.44
C ARG A 14 -3.69 2.13 7.98
N SER A 15 -4.48 1.43 7.16
CA SER A 15 -4.23 1.30 5.72
C SER A 15 -4.37 2.64 5.00
N LEU A 16 -5.30 3.49 5.40
CA LEU A 16 -5.45 4.84 4.85
C LEU A 16 -4.25 5.74 5.18
N GLN A 17 -3.72 5.64 6.40
CA GLN A 17 -2.53 6.40 6.81
C GLN A 17 -1.27 5.95 6.06
N PHE A 18 -1.12 4.64 5.82
CA PHE A 18 0.01 4.09 5.10
C PHE A 18 -0.03 4.41 3.59
N CYS A 19 -1.20 4.29 2.95
CA CYS A 19 -1.42 4.50 1.52
C CYS A 19 -1.55 5.98 1.14
N ASN A 20 -0.59 6.81 1.53
CA ASN A 20 -0.44 8.16 1.00
C ASN A 20 0.16 8.15 -0.41
N ASP A 21 0.08 9.28 -1.11
CA ASP A 21 0.50 9.38 -2.52
C ASP A 21 2.00 9.08 -2.70
N SER A 22 2.83 9.45 -1.74
CA SER A 22 4.26 9.15 -1.70
C SER A 22 4.54 7.65 -1.59
N THR A 23 3.78 6.93 -0.76
CA THR A 23 3.85 5.48 -0.65
C THR A 23 3.39 4.82 -1.94
N LEU A 24 2.22 5.18 -2.47
CA LEU A 24 1.69 4.62 -3.72
C LEU A 24 2.66 4.83 -4.89
N ARG A 25 3.31 6.00 -4.96
CA ARG A 25 4.33 6.30 -5.98
C ARG A 25 5.55 5.38 -5.89
N ARG A 26 6.06 5.10 -4.69
CA ARG A 26 7.18 4.15 -4.50
C ARG A 26 6.85 2.75 -5.02
N TYR A 27 5.63 2.27 -4.80
CA TYR A 27 5.21 0.95 -5.32
C TYR A 27 5.09 0.93 -6.84
N LEU A 28 4.61 2.03 -7.45
CA LEU A 28 4.56 2.18 -8.91
C LEU A 28 5.96 2.21 -9.50
N GLU A 29 6.86 3.03 -8.96
CA GLU A 29 8.25 3.13 -9.42
C GLU A 29 8.96 1.77 -9.33
N ALA A 30 8.80 1.03 -8.23
CA ALA A 30 9.37 -0.30 -8.04
C ALA A 30 8.81 -1.38 -8.99
N ARG A 31 7.71 -1.10 -9.70
CA ARG A 31 7.09 -2.00 -10.68
C ARG A 31 7.04 -1.38 -12.08
N ASN A 32 7.92 -0.42 -12.36
CA ASN A 32 8.01 0.26 -13.66
C ASN A 32 6.66 0.85 -14.10
N TRP A 33 5.96 1.48 -13.16
CA TRP A 33 4.62 2.06 -13.33
C TRP A 33 3.52 1.08 -13.75
N ASN A 34 3.77 -0.22 -13.66
CA ASN A 34 2.75 -1.23 -13.89
C ASN A 34 1.78 -1.30 -12.70
N VAL A 35 0.54 -0.85 -12.94
CA VAL A 35 -0.47 -0.67 -11.92
C VAL A 35 -0.91 -2.01 -11.29
N ASP A 36 -1.13 -3.06 -12.09
CA ASP A 36 -1.56 -4.37 -11.58
C ASP A 36 -0.50 -5.02 -10.68
N LYS A 37 0.77 -4.97 -11.08
CA LYS A 37 1.89 -5.49 -10.29
C LYS A 37 2.09 -4.67 -9.02
N ALA A 38 1.96 -3.35 -9.10
CA ALA A 38 2.05 -2.47 -7.93
C ALA A 38 0.91 -2.76 -6.94
N LYS A 39 -0.33 -2.95 -7.43
CA LYS A 39 -1.48 -3.34 -6.61
C LYS A 39 -1.24 -4.67 -5.90
N LYS A 40 -0.82 -5.71 -6.62
CA LYS A 40 -0.55 -7.03 -6.03
C LYS A 40 0.48 -6.95 -4.90
N MET A 41 1.58 -6.22 -5.12
CA MET A 41 2.63 -6.02 -4.12
C MET A 41 2.12 -5.24 -2.90
N LEU A 42 1.30 -4.21 -3.14
CA LEU A 42 0.73 -3.40 -2.08
C LEU A 42 -0.28 -4.19 -1.24
N ASP A 43 -1.13 -5.00 -1.86
CA ASP A 43 -2.07 -5.89 -1.17
C ASP A 43 -1.33 -6.89 -0.26
N GLU A 44 -0.23 -7.49 -0.74
CA GLU A 44 0.62 -8.36 0.08
C GLU A 44 1.24 -7.61 1.26
N THR A 45 1.68 -6.37 1.05
CA THR A 45 2.22 -5.52 2.13
C THR A 45 1.15 -5.18 3.16
N LEU A 46 -0.05 -4.78 2.71
CA LEU A 46 -1.16 -4.45 3.61
C LEU A 46 -1.59 -5.67 4.45
N LYS A 47 -1.63 -6.87 3.85
CA LYS A 47 -1.85 -8.12 4.59
C LYS A 47 -0.77 -8.34 5.64
N TRP A 48 0.50 -8.23 5.27
CA TRP A 48 1.62 -8.40 6.20
C TRP A 48 1.55 -7.40 7.36
N ARG A 49 1.28 -6.12 7.07
CA ARG A 49 1.13 -5.09 8.11
C ARG A 49 -0.07 -5.34 9.02
N SER A 50 -1.18 -5.82 8.48
CA SER A 50 -2.35 -6.18 9.29
C SER A 50 -2.07 -7.36 10.22
N THR A 51 -1.24 -8.32 9.79
CA THR A 51 -0.88 -9.50 10.58
C THR A 51 0.17 -9.18 11.65
N TYR A 52 1.26 -8.52 11.27
CA TYR A 52 2.44 -8.33 12.13
C TYR A 52 2.49 -6.98 12.83
N LYS A 53 1.59 -6.05 12.47
CA LYS A 53 1.39 -4.75 13.11
C LYS A 53 2.72 -4.07 13.49
N PRO A 54 3.58 -3.75 12.51
CA PRO A 54 4.91 -3.21 12.77
C PRO A 54 4.88 -1.93 13.61
N GLU A 55 3.77 -1.18 13.58
CA GLU A 55 3.54 -0.02 14.45
C GLU A 55 3.39 -0.32 15.94
N GLU A 56 3.18 -1.57 16.36
CA GLU A 56 3.03 -1.99 17.76
C GLU A 56 4.35 -2.54 18.34
N ILE A 57 5.43 -2.57 17.55
CA ILE A 57 6.75 -3.02 18.01
C ILE A 57 7.35 -1.95 18.93
N ALA A 58 7.35 -2.22 20.24
CA ALA A 58 8.10 -1.46 21.22
C ALA A 58 9.48 -2.11 21.41
N TRP A 59 10.53 -1.33 21.18
CA TRP A 59 11.93 -1.71 21.42
C TRP A 59 12.33 -1.43 22.87
#